data_AF-A0A0B3AK13-F1
#
_entry.id   AF-A0A0B3AK13-F1
#
_cell.length_a   1.000
_cell.length_b   1.000
_cell.length_c   1.000
_cell.angle_alpha   90.00
_cell.angle_beta   90.00
_cell.angle_gamma   90.00
#
_symmetry.space_group_name_H-M   'P 1'
#
loop_
_entity.id
_entity.type
_entity.pdbx_description
1 polymer ?
#
loop_
_entity_poly.entity_id
_entity_poly.type
_entity_poly.pdbx_seq_one_letter_code
_entity_poly.pdbx_strand_id
1 'polypeptide(L)'
;MLNTELRLSYEDLAAMLGKEKSTIRGQINTIKQKSESLIEEVIEKNGKKRVYIPEEIKEKLLKKSKVSVKKAKRQEKTEENE
;
A
#
# COMPACT_ATOMS: atom_id res chain seq x y z
N MET A 1 -1.85 0.18 -6.46
CA MET A 1 -1.08 1.44 -6.52
C MET A 1 -0.31 1.58 -5.22
N LEU A 2 1.02 1.77 -5.28
CA LEU A 2 1.83 2.05 -4.09
C LEU A 2 2.01 3.57 -3.99
N ASN A 3 1.43 4.15 -2.94
CA ASN A 3 1.36 5.58 -2.77
C ASN A 3 2.60 6.12 -2.04
N THR A 4 3.72 6.20 -2.77
CA THR A 4 5.03 6.54 -2.20
C THR A 4 5.40 8.01 -2.39
N GLU A 5 5.19 8.55 -3.59
CA GLU A 5 5.52 9.95 -3.93
C GLU A 5 4.33 10.89 -3.71
N LEU A 6 3.13 10.40 -3.94
CA LEU A 6 1.91 11.17 -3.76
C LEU A 6 1.53 11.18 -2.28
N ARG A 7 1.75 12.30 -1.61
CA ARG A 7 1.29 12.55 -0.24
C ARG A 7 -0.23 12.75 -0.23
N LEU A 8 -0.98 11.65 -0.32
CA LEU A 8 -2.45 11.69 -0.46
C LEU A 8 -3.11 11.96 0.89
N SER A 9 -4.17 12.75 0.86
CA SER A 9 -5.03 12.91 2.02
C SER A 9 -5.99 11.72 2.16
N TYR A 10 -6.63 11.58 3.32
CA TYR A 10 -7.69 10.59 3.51
C TYR A 10 -8.88 10.79 2.55
N GLU A 11 -9.11 12.03 2.10
CA GLU A 11 -10.17 12.34 1.12
C GLU A 11 -9.79 11.86 -0.29
N ASP A 12 -8.53 12.07 -0.68
CA ASP A 12 -8.03 11.59 -1.97
C ASP A 12 -8.06 10.06 -2.03
N LEU A 13 -7.63 9.39 -0.95
CA LEU A 13 -7.68 7.93 -0.83
C LEU A 13 -9.12 7.39 -0.85
N ALA A 14 -10.05 8.11 -0.22
CA ALA A 14 -11.47 7.77 -0.25
C ALA A 14 -12.04 7.87 -1.66
N ALA A 15 -11.77 8.97 -2.37
CA ALA A 15 -12.21 9.20 -3.73
C ALA A 15 -11.61 8.19 -4.72
N MET A 16 -10.31 7.90 -4.62
CA MET A 16 -9.62 6.95 -5.49
C MET A 16 -10.09 5.50 -5.29
N LEU A 17 -10.43 5.13 -4.05
CA LEU A 17 -10.86 3.76 -3.72
C LEU A 17 -12.39 3.58 -3.76
N GLY A 18 -13.16 4.66 -3.97
CA GLY A 18 -14.61 4.64 -3.92
C GLY A 18 -15.16 4.23 -2.56
N LYS A 19 -14.46 4.57 -1.48
CA LYS A 19 -14.81 4.18 -0.10
C LYS A 19 -15.06 5.40 0.76
N GLU A 20 -15.79 5.19 1.86
CA GLU A 20 -15.95 6.26 2.84
C GLU A 20 -14.64 6.61 3.55
N LYS A 21 -14.46 7.89 3.86
CA LYS A 21 -13.32 8.42 4.63
C LYS A 21 -13.18 7.76 6.00
N SER A 22 -14.30 7.42 6.65
CA SER A 22 -14.37 6.66 7.91
C SER A 22 -13.71 5.29 7.77
N THR A 23 -14.03 4.57 6.69
CA THR A 23 -13.50 3.25 6.37
C THR A 23 -12.00 3.32 6.07
N ILE A 24 -11.57 4.28 5.25
CA ILE A 24 -10.14 4.49 4.96
C ILE A 24 -9.34 4.76 6.24
N ARG A 25 -9.88 5.60 7.15
CA ARG A 25 -9.25 5.87 8.44
C ARG A 25 -9.13 4.60 9.28
N GLY A 26 -10.19 3.79 9.38
CA GLY A 26 -10.16 2.53 10.12
C GLY A 26 -9.14 1.54 9.55
N GLN A 27 -9.07 1.43 8.22
CA GLN A 27 -8.12 0.57 7.53
C GLN A 27 -6.67 1.02 7.79
N ILE A 28 -6.38 2.31 7.70
CA ILE A 28 -5.04 2.85 7.94
C ILE A 28 -4.62 2.66 9.39
N ASN A 29 -5.51 2.89 10.36
CA ASN A 29 -5.23 2.62 11.76
C ASN A 29 -4.94 1.13 12.02
N THR A 30 -5.72 0.23 11.39
CA THR A 30 -5.52 -1.21 11.50
C THR A 30 -4.16 -1.63 10.95
N ILE A 31 -3.76 -1.06 9.80
CA ILE A 31 -2.45 -1.34 9.20
C ILE A 31 -1.33 -0.84 10.11
N LYS A 32 -1.46 0.38 10.63
CA LYS A 32 -0.48 0.99 11.55
C LYS A 32 -0.32 0.19 12.83
N GLN A 33 -1.41 -0.30 13.40
CA GLN A 33 -1.40 -1.14 14.60
C GLN A 33 -0.70 -2.49 14.36
N LYS A 34 -0.84 -3.06 13.16
CA LYS A 34 -0.20 -4.34 12.80
C LYS A 34 1.27 -4.16 12.41
N SER A 35 1.64 -3.01 11.84
CA SER A 35 2.97 -2.74 11.33
C SER A 35 3.20 -1.23 11.28
N GLU A 36 3.79 -0.70 12.35
CA GLU A 36 4.02 0.75 12.50
C GLU A 36 4.91 1.33 11.39
N SER A 37 5.86 0.54 10.88
CA SER A 37 6.81 0.98 9.85
C SER A 37 6.24 0.94 8.43
N LEU A 38 5.00 0.46 8.22
CA LEU A 38 4.48 0.22 6.87
C LEU A 38 3.91 1.48 6.21
N ILE A 39 3.35 2.39 7.01
CA ILE A 39 2.68 3.61 6.55
C ILE A 39 3.08 4.76 7.45
N GLU A 40 3.48 5.88 6.85
CA GLU A 40 3.80 7.11 7.55
C GLU A 40 2.74 8.19 7.31
N GLU A 41 2.56 9.05 8.32
CA GLU A 41 1.67 10.21 8.29
C GLU A 41 2.49 11.48 8.52
N VAL A 42 2.36 12.46 7.64
CA VAL A 42 2.93 13.80 7.83
C VAL A 42 1.81 14.83 7.86
N ILE A 43 1.90 15.75 8.81
CA ILE A 43 1.01 16.92 8.88
C ILE A 43 1.65 18.03 8.06
N GLU A 44 0.99 18.44 6.98
CA GLU A 44 1.42 19.59 6.19
C GLU A 44 1.17 20.90 6.95
N LYS A 45 1.85 21.99 6.55
CA LYS A 45 1.71 23.33 7.17
C LYS A 45 0.26 23.87 7.17
N ASN A 46 -0.60 23.32 6.32
CA ASN A 46 -2.04 23.62 6.24
C ASN A 46 -2.89 22.82 7.26
N GLY A 47 -2.27 22.02 8.14
CA GLY A 47 -2.94 21.17 9.13
C GLY A 47 -3.55 19.87 8.56
N LYS A 48 -3.44 19.62 7.25
CA LYS A 48 -3.95 18.40 6.62
C LYS A 48 -2.96 17.26 6.81
N LYS A 49 -3.49 16.10 7.19
CA LYS A 49 -2.74 14.85 7.26
C LYS A 49 -2.55 14.26 5.86
N ARG A 50 -1.32 13.88 5.54
CA ARG A 50 -0.96 13.15 4.34
C ARG A 50 -0.39 11.78 4.70
N VAL A 51 -0.81 10.77 3.95
CA VAL A 51 -0.44 9.38 4.15
C VAL A 51 0.45 8.94 3.00
N TYR A 52 1.59 8.33 3.30
CA TYR A 52 2.48 7.76 2.30
C TYR A 52 3.16 6.49 2.80
N ILE A 53 3.66 5.69 1.87
CA ILE A 53 4.50 4.53 2.17
C ILE A 53 5.96 4.96 1.99
N PRO A 54 6.88 4.66 2.92
CA PRO A 54 8.31 4.94 2.74
C PRO A 54 8.90 4.19 1.53
N GLU A 55 9.90 4.78 0.86
CA GLU A 55 10.53 4.17 -0.33
C GLU A 55 11.11 2.78 -0.04
N GLU A 56 11.75 2.60 1.12
CA GLU A 56 12.32 1.31 1.53
C GLU A 56 11.25 0.20 1.59
N ILE A 57 10.04 0.55 2.05
CA ILE A 57 8.92 -0.37 2.14
C ILE A 57 8.32 -0.62 0.75
N LYS A 58 8.24 0.40 -0.11
CA LYS A 58 7.82 0.26 -1.51
C LYS A 58 8.68 -0.78 -2.23
N GLU A 59 10.00 -0.69 -2.09
CA GLU A 59 10.93 -1.63 -2.72
C GLU A 59 10.75 -3.07 -2.20
N LYS A 60 10.65 -3.23 -0.88
CA LYS A 60 10.40 -4.54 -0.24
C LYS A 60 9.09 -5.16 -0.73
N LEU A 61 8.01 -4.37 -0.82
CA LEU A 61 6.71 -4.81 -1.32
C LEU A 61 6.78 -5.19 -2.81
N LEU A 62 7.39 -4.35 -3.65
CA LEU A 62 7.54 -4.60 -5.09
C LEU A 62 8.37 -5.86 -5.37
N LYS A 63 9.48 -6.07 -4.64
CA LYS A 63 10.32 -7.26 -4.78
C LYS A 63 9.54 -8.52 -4.42
N LYS A 64 8.81 -8.51 -3.30
CA LYS A 64 7.97 -9.63 -2.87
C LYS A 64 6.90 -9.95 -3.91
N SER A 65 6.17 -8.94 -4.40
CA SER A 65 5.16 -9.11 -5.45
C SER A 65 5.75 -9.69 -6.74
N LYS A 66 6.91 -9.19 -7.20
CA LYS A 66 7.58 -9.68 -8.42
C LYS A 66 8.02 -11.13 -8.31
N VAL A 67 8.57 -11.54 -7.16
CA VAL A 67 9.01 -12.92 -6.93
C VAL A 67 7.81 -13.87 -6.82
N SER A 68 6.70 -13.44 -6.22
CA SER A 68 5.46 -14.22 -6.12
C SER A 68 4.87 -14.54 -7.50
N VAL A 69 4.80 -13.55 -8.41
CA VAL A 69 4.29 -13.75 -9.78
C VAL A 69 5.17 -14.72 -10.57
N LYS A 70 6.50 -14.65 -10.40
CA LYS A 70 7.43 -15.61 -11.04
C LYS A 70 7.23 -17.03 -10.53
N LYS A 71 6.92 -17.20 -9.24
CA LYS A 71 6.66 -18.52 -8.65
C LYS A 71 5.39 -19.15 -9.23
N ALA A 72 4.29 -18.39 -9.29
CA ALA A 72 3.03 -18.84 -9.87
C ALA A 72 3.19 -19.29 -11.33
N LYS A 73 3.81 -18.46 -12.18
CA LYS A 73 4.06 -18.81 -13.59
C LYS A 73 4.95 -20.03 -13.79
N ARG A 74 5.84 -20.32 -12.85
CA ARG A 74 6.72 -21.50 -12.93
C ARG A 74 5.98 -22.78 -12.55
N GLN A 75 5.03 -22.69 -11.62
CA GLN A 75 4.19 -23.82 -11.22
C GLN A 75 3.21 -24.20 -12.34
N GLU A 76 2.52 -23.24 -12.96
CA GLU A 76 1.64 -23.51 -14.12
C GLU A 76 2.37 -24.23 -15.26
N LYS A 77 3.59 -23.80 -15.60
CA LYS A 77 4.40 -24.47 -16.64
C LYS A 77 4.87 -25.88 -16.29
N THR A 78 4.92 -26.22 -15.01
CA THR A 78 5.33 -27.56 -14.57
C THR A 78 4.14 -28.51 -14.62
N GLU A 79 2.94 -28.01 -14.30
CA GLU A 79 1.67 -28.75 -14.36
C GLU A 79 1.17 -28.98 -15.80
N GLU A 80 1.50 -28.10 -16.76
CA GLU A 80 1.17 -28.30 -18.19
C GLU A 80 2.05 -29.34 -18.92
N ASN A 81 3.17 -29.78 -18.31
CA ASN A 81 4.11 -30.73 -18.91
C ASN A 81 4.09 -32.13 -18.26
N GLU A 82 3.15 -32.39 -17.34
CA GLU A 82 2.81 -33.72 -16.79
C GLU A 82 1.50 -34.24 -17.39
#